data_AF-A0A6P0X5W5-F1
#
_entry.id   AF-A0A6P0X5W5-F1
#
_cell.length_a   1.000
_cell.length_b   1.000
_cell.length_c   1.000
_cell.angle_alpha   90.00
_cell.angle_beta   90.00
_cell.angle_gamma   90.00
#
_symmetry.space_group_name_H-M   'P 1'
#
loop_
_entity.id
_entity.type
_entity.pdbx_description
1 polymer ?
#
loop_
_entity_poly.entity_id
_entity_poly.type
_entity_poly.pdbx_seq_one_letter_code
_entity_poly.pdbx_strand_id
1 'polypeptide(L)'
;FGVVGTSRLYDGHDTRDSYVTWIEPVNPVIVVELLSQSTKKQDLGEIETEGKEIEAGPDKPPSKWEVYESILKIPYYVVFNRRNNEIRIFHLVNGLYQEVELTQGHLYLPELGISLGLWQGSFRTINRRWLRWFTEDGELILSPEEQALQEAVEAKQEGRQEGERSLVLRLLNRRVGSLPQPLQDQIEQLPLEALEELGEALLDFAAMDDLVQWLQGRKEL
;
A
#
# COMPACT_ATOMS: atom_id res chain seq x y z
N PHE A 1 1.53 7.34 15.48
CA PHE A 1 1.99 8.50 14.68
C PHE A 1 3.28 8.13 13.95
N GLY A 2 3.63 8.80 12.85
CA GLY A 2 4.88 8.57 12.13
C GLY A 2 5.45 9.89 11.63
N VAL A 3 6.74 10.11 11.84
CA VAL A 3 7.46 11.31 11.37
C VAL A 3 8.65 10.86 10.56
N VAL A 4 8.80 11.46 9.38
CA VAL A 4 9.88 11.15 8.45
C VAL A 4 11.22 11.52 9.10
N GLY A 5 12.17 10.60 9.08
CA GLY A 5 13.49 10.80 9.69
C GLY A 5 13.54 10.60 11.20
N THR A 6 12.44 10.23 11.87
CA THR A 6 12.42 9.94 13.31
C THR A 6 12.03 8.48 13.58
N SER A 7 12.62 7.87 14.62
CA SER A 7 12.25 6.53 15.07
C SER A 7 10.75 6.45 15.40
N ARG A 8 10.13 5.31 15.06
CA ARG A 8 8.74 5.00 15.46
C ARG A 8 8.59 4.80 16.97
N LEU A 9 9.70 4.58 17.68
CA LEU A 9 9.73 4.44 19.12
C LEU A 9 10.03 5.79 19.78
N TYR A 10 9.34 6.07 20.87
CA TYR A 10 9.70 7.12 21.82
C TYR A 10 10.75 6.56 22.78
N ASP A 11 11.86 7.29 22.94
CA ASP A 11 13.02 6.90 23.77
C ASP A 11 13.56 5.47 23.52
N GLY A 12 13.35 4.94 22.32
CA GLY A 12 13.83 3.60 21.92
C GLY A 12 13.03 2.40 22.44
N HIS A 13 11.96 2.60 23.23
CA HIS A 13 11.25 1.50 23.89
C HIS A 13 9.73 1.55 23.73
N ASP A 14 9.12 2.72 23.76
CA ASP A 14 7.66 2.85 23.75
C ASP A 14 7.11 3.23 22.37
N THR A 15 5.91 2.77 22.03
CA THR A 15 5.23 3.20 20.81
C THR A 15 4.81 4.66 20.92
N ARG A 16 4.98 5.40 19.83
CA ARG A 16 4.70 6.83 19.83
C ARG A 16 3.22 7.14 19.63
N ASP A 17 2.55 7.43 20.75
CA ASP A 17 1.12 7.74 20.82
C ASP A 17 0.78 9.20 20.45
N SER A 18 1.75 10.11 20.47
CA SER A 18 1.62 11.51 20.04
C SER A 18 2.98 12.09 19.60
N TYR A 19 2.98 13.18 18.83
CA TYR A 19 4.21 13.90 18.44
C TYR A 19 4.25 15.27 19.12
N VAL A 20 5.36 15.58 19.79
CA VAL A 20 5.51 16.76 20.63
C VAL A 20 6.73 17.58 20.19
N THR A 21 6.49 18.66 19.45
CA THR A 21 7.54 19.41 18.74
C THR A 21 8.58 20.11 19.63
N TRP A 22 8.31 20.33 20.94
CA TRP A 22 9.31 20.87 21.86
C TRP A 22 10.27 19.82 22.46
N ILE A 23 10.01 18.53 22.20
CA ILE A 23 10.90 17.41 22.55
C ILE A 23 11.56 16.84 21.28
N GLU A 24 10.90 16.99 20.14
CA GLU A 24 11.29 16.37 18.89
C GLU A 24 12.10 17.31 17.98
N PRO A 25 13.14 16.79 17.29
CA PRO A 25 14.09 17.65 16.57
C PRO A 25 13.61 18.19 15.22
N VAL A 26 12.42 17.78 14.74
CA VAL A 26 11.98 18.04 13.36
C VAL A 26 10.52 18.53 13.35
N ASN A 27 10.23 19.57 12.58
CA ASN A 27 8.83 19.92 12.30
C ASN A 27 8.28 18.96 11.23
N PRO A 28 7.09 18.38 11.43
CA PRO A 28 6.51 17.47 10.44
C PRO A 28 6.24 18.21 9.14
N VAL A 29 6.44 17.52 8.01
CA VAL A 29 6.11 18.03 6.67
C VAL A 29 4.59 18.04 6.44
N ILE A 30 3.89 17.08 7.03
CA ILE A 30 2.45 16.89 6.87
C ILE A 30 1.79 16.47 8.18
N VAL A 31 0.60 17.01 8.44
CA VAL A 31 -0.30 16.55 9.49
C VAL A 31 -1.59 16.04 8.85
N VAL A 32 -2.06 14.88 9.31
CA VAL A 32 -3.34 14.28 8.90
C VAL A 32 -4.24 14.16 10.13
N GLU A 33 -5.38 14.85 10.09
CA GLU A 33 -6.41 14.80 11.12
C GLU A 33 -7.58 13.93 10.66
N LEU A 34 -8.03 13.00 11.51
CA LEU A 34 -9.16 12.12 11.23
C LEU A 34 -10.39 12.62 11.99
N LEU A 35 -11.38 13.18 11.26
CA LEU A 35 -12.57 13.72 11.91
C LEU A 35 -13.39 12.62 12.61
N SER A 36 -13.75 12.91 13.86
CA SER A 36 -14.75 12.17 14.64
C SER A 36 -15.87 13.11 15.11
N GLN A 37 -16.99 12.58 15.63
CA GLN A 37 -18.21 13.34 15.93
C GLN A 37 -18.03 14.58 16.82
N SER A 38 -16.97 14.67 17.60
CA SER A 38 -16.74 15.74 18.57
C SER A 38 -15.91 16.93 18.05
N THR A 39 -15.28 16.84 16.87
CA THR A 39 -14.21 17.79 16.49
C THR A 39 -14.51 18.67 15.27
N LYS A 40 -15.71 18.55 14.70
CA LYS A 40 -16.09 19.23 13.44
C LYS A 40 -15.90 20.76 13.48
N LYS A 41 -15.97 21.39 14.66
CA LYS A 41 -15.90 22.85 14.86
C LYS A 41 -14.48 23.39 15.14
N GLN A 42 -13.49 22.55 15.48
CA GLN A 42 -12.15 23.02 15.86
C GLN A 42 -11.09 22.81 14.77
N ASP A 43 -11.29 21.83 13.88
CA ASP A 43 -10.22 21.38 12.96
C ASP A 43 -10.21 22.11 11.60
N LEU A 44 -11.25 22.90 11.29
CA LEU A 44 -11.41 23.60 9.99
C LEU A 44 -11.34 25.13 10.09
N GLY A 45 -11.05 25.67 11.28
CA GLY A 45 -11.08 27.13 11.48
C GLY A 45 -12.46 27.76 11.20
N GLU A 46 -13.53 26.97 11.12
CA GLU A 46 -14.88 27.50 11.04
C GLU A 46 -15.18 28.24 12.33
N ILE A 47 -15.16 29.57 12.21
CA ILE A 47 -15.58 30.56 13.20
C ILE A 47 -16.85 30.04 13.91
N GLU A 48 -16.86 30.20 15.23
CA GLU A 48 -17.97 29.88 16.14
C GLU A 48 -19.27 30.64 15.79
N THR A 49 -19.89 30.39 14.64
CA THR A 49 -21.29 30.78 14.39
C THR A 49 -22.19 29.72 14.98
N GLU A 50 -22.37 29.80 16.29
CA GLU A 50 -23.67 29.77 16.97
C GLU A 50 -23.45 29.60 18.48
N GLY A 51 -23.45 30.72 19.21
CA GLY A 51 -24.06 30.75 20.54
C GLY A 51 -23.17 30.87 21.78
N LYS A 52 -21.91 31.31 21.67
CA LYS A 52 -21.15 31.96 22.75
C LYS A 52 -19.85 32.54 22.19
N GLU A 53 -19.83 33.84 21.91
CA GLU A 53 -18.58 34.60 21.82
C GLU A 53 -17.86 34.41 23.16
N ILE A 54 -16.77 33.65 23.16
CA ILE A 54 -15.76 33.81 24.20
C ILE A 54 -14.73 34.72 23.54
N GLU A 55 -14.79 36.01 23.88
CA GLU A 55 -13.81 37.01 23.48
C GLU A 55 -12.39 36.42 23.55
N ALA A 56 -11.56 36.70 22.54
CA ALA A 56 -10.16 36.30 22.50
C ALA A 56 -9.38 36.97 23.65
N GLY A 57 -9.48 36.38 24.84
CA GLY A 57 -8.68 36.75 26.00
C GLY A 57 -7.25 36.22 25.86
N PRO A 58 -6.27 36.86 26.52
CA PRO A 58 -4.86 36.48 26.47
C PRO A 58 -4.55 35.05 27.00
N ASP A 59 -5.53 34.37 27.62
CA ASP A 59 -5.37 33.05 28.24
C ASP A 59 -6.01 31.89 27.45
N LYS A 60 -6.60 32.12 26.25
CA LYS A 60 -7.16 31.01 25.44
C LYS A 60 -6.02 30.29 24.69
N PRO A 61 -5.90 28.94 24.80
CA PRO A 61 -4.90 28.21 24.03
C PRO A 61 -5.21 28.32 22.52
N PRO A 62 -4.17 28.37 21.66
CA PRO A 62 -4.35 28.48 20.22
C PRO A 62 -5.07 27.25 19.64
N SER A 63 -5.84 27.46 18.58
CA SER A 63 -6.46 26.38 17.80
C SER A 63 -5.40 25.53 17.08
N LYS A 64 -5.76 24.31 16.67
CA LYS A 64 -4.86 23.47 15.86
C LYS A 64 -4.44 24.16 14.57
N TRP A 65 -5.36 24.87 13.92
CA TRP A 65 -5.07 25.65 12.74
C TRP A 65 -3.97 26.69 13.00
N GLU A 66 -4.13 27.53 14.03
CA GLU A 66 -3.12 28.52 14.41
C GLU A 66 -1.79 27.86 14.80
N VAL A 67 -1.83 26.73 15.50
CA VAL A 67 -0.63 25.96 15.84
C VAL A 67 0.09 25.49 14.58
N TYR A 68 -0.60 24.88 13.62
CA TYR A 68 0.02 24.32 12.42
C TYR A 68 0.44 25.40 11.43
N GLU A 69 -0.41 26.41 11.20
CA GLU A 69 -0.19 27.48 10.22
C GLU A 69 0.76 28.56 10.72
N SER A 70 0.60 29.02 11.96
CA SER A 70 1.24 30.24 12.45
C SER A 70 2.45 29.96 13.34
N ILE A 71 2.41 28.89 14.13
CA ILE A 71 3.46 28.55 15.10
C ILE A 71 4.45 27.54 14.51
N LEU A 72 3.97 26.39 14.05
CA LEU A 72 4.81 25.28 13.58
C LEU A 72 5.17 25.37 12.10
N LYS A 73 4.43 26.17 11.31
CA LYS A 73 4.60 26.36 9.87
C LYS A 73 4.67 25.03 9.11
N ILE A 74 3.74 24.12 9.41
CA ILE A 74 3.68 22.78 8.80
C ILE A 74 3.28 22.93 7.33
N PRO A 75 4.07 22.42 6.36
CA PRO A 75 3.80 22.61 4.94
C PRO A 75 2.42 22.12 4.49
N TYR A 76 1.98 20.93 4.92
CA TYR A 76 0.71 20.33 4.51
C TYR A 76 -0.19 19.97 5.70
N TYR A 77 -1.46 20.36 5.64
CA TYR A 77 -2.47 19.98 6.60
C TYR A 77 -3.65 19.30 5.89
N VAL A 78 -3.96 18.07 6.29
CA VAL A 78 -4.99 17.24 5.68
C VAL A 78 -6.05 16.89 6.71
N VAL A 79 -7.31 17.12 6.36
CA VAL A 79 -8.46 16.74 7.16
C VAL A 79 -9.24 15.67 6.39
N PHE A 80 -9.37 14.49 6.98
CA PHE A 80 -10.10 13.38 6.37
C PHE A 80 -11.30 12.96 7.21
N ASN A 81 -12.48 13.04 6.62
CA ASN A 81 -13.71 12.56 7.21
C ASN A 81 -13.96 11.10 6.84
N ARG A 82 -13.68 10.23 7.80
CA ARG A 82 -13.79 8.78 7.61
C ARG A 82 -15.23 8.28 7.39
N ARG A 83 -16.28 9.10 7.56
CA ARG A 83 -17.69 8.68 7.41
C ARG A 83 -18.22 8.89 6.00
N ASN A 84 -17.93 10.03 5.39
CA ASN A 84 -18.35 10.37 4.03
C ASN A 84 -17.19 10.32 3.01
N ASN A 85 -15.97 10.03 3.46
CA ASN A 85 -14.73 10.00 2.66
C ASN A 85 -14.34 11.37 2.07
N GLU A 86 -14.83 12.45 2.66
CA GLU A 86 -14.42 13.82 2.31
C GLU A 86 -13.00 14.08 2.78
N ILE A 87 -12.19 14.67 1.91
CA ILE A 87 -10.82 15.07 2.18
C ILE A 87 -10.67 16.55 1.85
N ARG A 88 -10.08 17.30 2.78
CA ARG A 88 -9.69 18.70 2.58
C ARG A 88 -8.20 18.81 2.83
N ILE A 89 -7.51 19.54 1.98
CA ILE A 89 -6.05 19.61 1.96
C ILE A 89 -5.65 21.06 1.90
N PHE A 90 -4.71 21.44 2.74
CA PHE A 90 -4.20 22.79 2.82
C PHE A 90 -2.69 22.77 2.66
N HIS A 91 -2.17 23.64 1.81
CA HIS A 91 -0.74 23.84 1.58
C HIS A 91 -0.35 25.24 2.05
N LEU A 92 0.73 25.34 2.82
CA LEU A 92 1.21 26.59 3.38
C LEU A 92 1.94 27.42 2.30
N VAL A 93 1.31 28.48 1.82
CA VAL A 93 1.85 29.37 0.79
C VAL A 93 1.93 30.78 1.34
N ASN A 94 3.13 31.36 1.35
CA ASN A 94 3.40 32.69 1.92
C ASN A 94 2.94 32.82 3.39
N GLY A 95 3.06 31.73 4.15
CA GLY A 95 2.75 31.69 5.58
C GLY A 95 1.26 31.54 5.91
N LEU A 96 0.41 31.33 4.91
CA LEU A 96 -1.03 31.08 5.05
C LEU A 96 -1.42 29.79 4.35
N TYR A 97 -2.34 29.04 4.95
CA TYR A 97 -2.88 27.84 4.34
C TYR A 97 -3.84 28.18 3.20
N GLN A 98 -3.63 27.54 2.06
CA GLN A 98 -4.51 27.59 0.90
C GLN A 98 -5.04 26.19 0.62
N GLU A 99 -6.34 26.07 0.37
CA GLU A 99 -6.95 24.78 0.02
C GLU A 99 -6.47 24.32 -1.35
N VAL A 100 -6.08 23.05 -1.45
CA VAL A 100 -5.52 22.43 -2.64
C VAL A 100 -6.37 21.23 -3.05
N GLU A 101 -6.68 21.13 -4.34
CA GLU A 101 -7.36 19.97 -4.90
C GLU A 101 -6.37 18.84 -5.21
N LEU A 102 -6.85 17.60 -5.09
CA LEU A 102 -6.11 16.42 -5.50
C LEU A 102 -5.94 16.41 -7.03
N THR A 103 -4.73 16.20 -7.51
CA THR A 103 -4.46 15.97 -8.94
C THR A 103 -4.51 14.47 -9.19
N GLN A 104 -5.36 14.02 -10.11
CA GLN A 104 -5.57 12.59 -10.40
C GLN A 104 -5.84 11.75 -9.12
N GLY A 105 -6.52 12.33 -8.13
CA GLY A 105 -6.83 11.66 -6.87
C GLY A 105 -5.71 11.65 -5.81
N HIS A 106 -4.59 12.33 -6.07
CA HIS A 106 -3.40 12.32 -5.22
C HIS A 106 -2.89 13.74 -4.87
N LEU A 107 -2.30 13.86 -3.67
CA LEU A 107 -1.48 14.98 -3.22
C LEU A 107 -0.04 14.53 -3.27
N TYR A 108 0.72 15.03 -4.24
CA TYR A 108 2.16 14.80 -4.30
C TYR A 108 2.89 15.68 -3.27
N LEU A 109 3.83 15.09 -2.54
CA LEU A 109 4.66 15.75 -1.53
C LEU A 109 6.12 15.73 -2.01
N PRO A 110 6.60 16.81 -2.66
CA PRO A 110 7.94 16.84 -3.24
C PRO A 110 9.06 16.59 -2.23
N GLU A 111 8.88 17.00 -0.98
CA GLU A 111 9.86 16.81 0.10
C GLU A 111 10.04 15.33 0.48
N LEU A 112 9.05 14.49 0.17
CA LEU A 112 9.02 13.09 0.55
C LEU A 112 9.14 12.14 -0.66
N GLY A 113 8.95 12.62 -1.89
CA GLY A 113 8.93 11.78 -3.09
C GLY A 113 7.81 10.73 -3.09
N ILE A 114 6.71 11.01 -2.38
CA ILE A 114 5.53 10.14 -2.27
C ILE A 114 4.26 10.96 -2.40
N SER A 115 3.16 10.28 -2.68
CA SER A 115 1.83 10.86 -2.79
C SER A 115 0.89 10.35 -1.71
N LEU A 116 -0.05 11.19 -1.29
CA LEU A 116 -1.16 10.82 -0.41
C LEU A 116 -2.45 10.77 -1.22
N GLY A 117 -3.23 9.69 -1.10
CA GLY A 117 -4.47 9.55 -1.87
C GLY A 117 -5.50 8.65 -1.20
N LEU A 118 -6.68 8.56 -1.82
CA LEU A 118 -7.74 7.64 -1.41
C LEU A 118 -7.65 6.34 -2.21
N TRP A 119 -7.38 5.25 -1.51
CA TRP A 119 -7.38 3.90 -2.05
C TRP A 119 -8.68 3.16 -1.67
N GLN A 120 -9.31 2.48 -2.62
CA GLN A 120 -10.47 1.62 -2.36
C GLN A 120 -10.00 0.19 -2.08
N GLY A 121 -10.31 -0.34 -0.90
CA GLY A 121 -10.06 -1.74 -0.59
C GLY A 121 -10.29 -2.10 0.86
N SER A 122 -9.77 -3.25 1.28
CA SER A 122 -10.01 -3.84 2.59
C SER A 122 -8.79 -3.69 3.51
N PHE A 123 -8.97 -3.16 4.71
CA PHE A 123 -7.97 -3.18 5.79
C PHE A 123 -8.63 -3.67 7.07
N ARG A 124 -8.01 -4.66 7.75
CA ARG A 124 -8.57 -5.32 8.95
C ARG A 124 -10.06 -5.66 8.79
N THR A 125 -10.39 -6.37 7.70
CA THR A 125 -11.74 -6.79 7.27
C THR A 125 -12.73 -5.69 6.86
N ILE A 126 -12.37 -4.41 6.98
CA ILE A 126 -13.24 -3.29 6.63
C ILE A 126 -12.94 -2.82 5.21
N ASN A 127 -13.90 -2.98 4.29
CA ASN A 127 -13.81 -2.48 2.92
C ASN A 127 -14.36 -1.05 2.81
N ARG A 128 -13.55 -0.11 2.34
CA ARG A 128 -13.89 1.33 2.20
C ARG A 128 -12.80 2.07 1.43
N ARG A 129 -12.98 3.39 1.28
CA ARG A 129 -11.90 4.31 0.93
C ARG A 129 -11.02 4.57 2.16
N TRP A 130 -9.74 4.28 2.00
CA TRP A 130 -8.69 4.48 2.98
C TRP A 130 -7.73 5.55 2.48
N LEU A 131 -7.27 6.40 3.39
CA LEU A 131 -6.16 7.29 3.10
C LEU A 131 -4.86 6.47 3.11
N ARG A 132 -4.11 6.49 2.01
CA ARG A 132 -2.92 5.66 1.79
C ARG A 132 -1.80 6.45 1.14
N TRP A 133 -0.59 5.97 1.36
CA TRP A 133 0.61 6.46 0.69
C TRP A 133 0.82 5.72 -0.62
N PHE A 134 1.27 6.46 -1.61
CA PHE A 134 1.58 6.00 -2.95
C PHE A 134 2.98 6.45 -3.32
N THR A 135 3.62 5.73 -4.23
CA THR A 135 4.87 6.17 -4.86
C THR A 135 4.64 7.43 -5.68
N GLU A 136 5.72 8.06 -6.14
CA GLU A 136 5.65 9.16 -7.10
C GLU A 136 4.88 8.77 -8.38
N ASP A 137 5.02 7.53 -8.83
CA ASP A 137 4.35 6.98 -10.01
C ASP A 137 2.86 6.60 -9.76
N GLY A 138 2.36 6.77 -8.53
CA GLY A 138 0.97 6.48 -8.17
C GLY A 138 0.69 5.01 -7.81
N GLU A 139 1.72 4.22 -7.51
CA GLU A 139 1.56 2.85 -7.04
C GLU A 139 1.34 2.81 -5.52
N LEU A 140 0.47 1.93 -5.03
CA LEU A 140 0.18 1.81 -3.60
C LEU A 140 1.42 1.33 -2.83
N ILE A 141 1.85 2.08 -1.82
CA ILE A 141 2.87 1.60 -0.89
C ILE A 141 2.21 0.60 0.07
N LEU A 142 2.65 -0.66 -0.03
CA LEU A 142 2.16 -1.74 0.82
C LEU A 142 2.68 -1.59 2.25
N SER A 143 1.86 -1.97 3.22
CA SER A 143 2.31 -2.21 4.57
C SER A 143 3.17 -3.48 4.62
N PRO A 144 4.05 -3.64 5.63
CA PRO A 144 4.84 -4.87 5.78
C PRO A 144 3.98 -6.15 5.84
N GLU A 145 2.78 -6.08 6.40
CA GLU A 145 1.84 -7.20 6.45
C GLU A 145 1.27 -7.53 5.06
N GLU A 146 0.90 -6.51 4.27
CA GLU A 146 0.43 -6.69 2.89
C GLU A 146 1.54 -7.22 1.98
N GLN A 147 2.77 -6.71 2.12
CA GLN A 147 3.92 -7.18 1.39
C GLN A 147 4.24 -8.65 1.74
N ALA A 148 4.28 -9.00 3.04
CA ALA A 148 4.51 -10.37 3.47
C ALA A 148 3.42 -11.33 2.98
N LEU A 149 2.16 -10.88 2.93
CA LEU A 149 1.08 -11.69 2.39
C LEU A 149 1.25 -11.91 0.89
N GLN A 150 1.62 -10.88 0.13
CA GLN A 150 1.89 -11.01 -1.30
C GLN A 150 3.06 -11.97 -1.57
N GLU A 151 4.19 -11.77 -0.89
CA GLU A 151 5.37 -12.65 -0.99
C GLU A 151 5.03 -14.11 -0.62
N ALA A 152 4.20 -14.32 0.40
CA ALA A 152 3.77 -15.67 0.80
C ALA A 152 2.87 -16.34 -0.25
N VAL A 153 2.02 -15.56 -0.94
CA VAL A 153 1.19 -16.06 -2.04
C VAL A 153 2.07 -16.44 -3.24
N GLU A 154 3.01 -15.58 -3.61
CA GLU A 154 3.96 -15.81 -4.71
C GLU A 154 4.83 -17.04 -4.42
N ALA A 155 5.45 -17.12 -3.25
CA ALA A 155 6.27 -18.26 -2.83
C ALA A 155 5.49 -19.58 -2.81
N LYS A 156 4.21 -19.54 -2.41
CA LYS A 156 3.34 -20.73 -2.44
C LYS A 156 3.04 -21.17 -3.88
N GLN A 157 2.81 -20.21 -4.78
CA GLN A 157 2.55 -20.49 -6.19
C GLN A 157 3.79 -21.06 -6.88
N GLU A 158 4.96 -20.46 -6.65
CA GLU A 158 6.24 -20.95 -7.17
C GLU A 158 6.54 -22.36 -6.65
N GLY A 159 6.42 -22.59 -5.33
CA GLY A 159 6.64 -23.90 -4.73
C GLY A 159 5.68 -24.98 -5.26
N ARG A 160 4.44 -24.61 -5.58
CA ARG A 160 3.50 -25.52 -6.25
C ARG A 160 3.99 -25.87 -7.66
N GLN A 161 4.36 -24.88 -8.46
CA GLN A 161 4.83 -25.09 -9.82
C GLN A 161 6.12 -25.91 -9.88
N GLU A 162 7.08 -25.64 -9.00
CA GLU A 162 8.31 -26.43 -8.88
C GLU A 162 8.04 -27.88 -8.48
N GLY A 163 7.13 -28.09 -7.51
CA GLY A 163 6.74 -29.42 -7.07
C GLY A 163 6.09 -30.24 -8.19
N GLU A 164 5.14 -29.65 -8.91
CA GLU A 164 4.47 -30.29 -10.05
C GLU A 164 5.45 -30.57 -11.19
N ARG A 165 6.30 -29.62 -11.56
CA ARG A 165 7.35 -29.80 -12.57
C ARG A 165 8.29 -30.95 -12.20
N SER A 166 8.79 -30.99 -10.96
CA SER A 166 9.67 -32.06 -10.48
C SER A 166 9.00 -33.43 -10.55
N LEU A 167 7.71 -33.50 -10.20
CA LEU A 167 6.93 -34.73 -10.26
C LEU A 167 6.73 -35.18 -11.71
N VAL A 168 6.28 -34.29 -12.59
CA VAL A 168 6.05 -34.57 -14.02
C VAL A 168 7.32 -35.05 -14.70
N LEU A 169 8.45 -34.35 -14.53
CA LEU A 169 9.74 -34.77 -15.10
C LEU A 169 10.17 -36.16 -14.62
N ARG A 170 9.94 -36.48 -13.34
CA ARG A 170 10.26 -37.80 -12.78
C ARG A 170 9.35 -38.90 -13.34
N LEU A 171 8.05 -38.62 -13.47
CA LEU A 171 7.08 -39.56 -14.02
C LEU A 171 7.32 -39.80 -15.50
N LEU A 172 7.61 -38.77 -16.28
CA LEU A 172 7.98 -38.89 -17.68
C LEU A 172 9.26 -39.70 -17.86
N ASN A 173 10.31 -39.42 -17.08
CA ASN A 173 11.53 -40.23 -17.11
C ASN A 173 11.26 -41.72 -16.83
N ARG A 174 10.31 -42.01 -15.93
CA ARG A 174 9.89 -43.39 -15.61
C ARG A 174 9.02 -44.01 -16.71
N ARG A 175 8.18 -43.22 -17.37
CA ARG A 175 7.18 -43.70 -18.34
C ARG A 175 7.74 -43.88 -19.74
N VAL A 176 8.50 -42.90 -20.24
CA VAL A 176 9.02 -42.86 -21.62
C VAL A 176 10.55 -43.03 -21.69
N GLY A 177 11.21 -43.21 -20.55
CA GLY A 177 12.66 -43.36 -20.46
C GLY A 177 13.40 -42.02 -20.31
N SER A 178 14.73 -42.05 -20.37
CA SER A 178 15.56 -40.88 -20.11
C SER A 178 15.23 -39.73 -21.07
N LEU A 179 14.74 -38.62 -20.51
CA LEU A 179 14.38 -37.43 -21.28
C LEU A 179 15.63 -36.72 -21.81
N PRO A 180 15.72 -36.41 -23.12
CA PRO A 180 16.75 -35.53 -23.66
C PRO A 180 16.66 -34.11 -23.08
N GLN A 181 17.80 -33.43 -22.90
CA GLN A 181 17.86 -32.07 -22.35
C GLN A 181 16.90 -31.07 -23.03
N PRO A 182 16.77 -31.03 -24.37
CA PRO A 182 15.86 -30.09 -25.02
C PRO A 182 14.38 -30.29 -24.68
N LEU A 183 13.98 -31.51 -24.27
CA LEU A 183 12.62 -31.76 -23.80
C LEU A 183 12.48 -31.38 -22.33
N GLN A 184 13.51 -31.61 -21.52
CA GLN A 184 13.52 -31.13 -20.13
C GLN A 184 13.39 -29.61 -20.07
N ASP A 185 14.21 -28.88 -20.83
CA ASP A 185 14.18 -27.42 -20.88
C ASP A 185 12.80 -26.91 -21.32
N GLN A 186 12.17 -27.58 -22.30
CA GLN A 186 10.81 -27.22 -22.74
C GLN A 186 9.77 -27.43 -21.63
N ILE A 187 9.84 -28.54 -20.90
CA ILE A 187 8.93 -28.84 -19.78
C ILE A 187 9.18 -27.87 -18.62
N GLU A 188 10.43 -27.48 -18.37
CA GLU A 188 10.76 -26.52 -17.31
C GLU A 188 10.13 -25.15 -17.55
N GLN A 189 10.01 -24.74 -18.81
CA GLN A 189 9.39 -23.48 -19.21
C GLN A 189 7.87 -23.53 -19.32
N LEU A 190 7.23 -24.67 -19.06
CA LEU A 190 5.76 -24.76 -19.11
C LEU A 190 5.11 -23.98 -17.95
N PRO A 191 4.01 -23.24 -18.24
CA PRO A 191 3.17 -22.67 -17.19
C PRO A 191 2.51 -23.78 -16.36
N LEU A 192 2.05 -23.44 -15.16
CA LEU A 192 1.48 -24.39 -14.20
C LEU A 192 0.35 -25.22 -14.82
N GLU A 193 -0.59 -24.57 -15.51
CA GLU A 193 -1.73 -25.21 -16.15
C GLU A 193 -1.29 -26.26 -17.19
N ALA A 194 -0.21 -25.98 -17.91
CA ALA A 194 0.33 -26.91 -18.88
C ALA A 194 1.04 -28.11 -18.23
N LEU A 195 1.66 -27.90 -17.06
CA LEU A 195 2.24 -29.00 -16.27
C LEU A 195 1.15 -29.91 -15.71
N GLU A 196 0.02 -29.36 -15.26
CA GLU A 196 -1.14 -30.12 -14.80
C GLU A 196 -1.71 -31.00 -15.94
N GLU A 197 -1.95 -30.40 -17.11
CA GLU A 197 -2.43 -31.14 -18.28
C GLU A 197 -1.45 -32.22 -18.75
N LEU A 198 -0.13 -31.93 -18.74
CA LEU A 198 0.90 -32.92 -19.03
C LEU A 198 0.90 -34.05 -18.00
N GLY A 199 0.64 -33.71 -16.74
CA GLY A 199 0.46 -34.63 -15.62
C GLY A 199 -0.64 -35.68 -15.86
N GLU A 200 -1.74 -35.28 -16.50
CA GLU A 200 -2.82 -36.19 -16.89
C GLU A 200 -2.47 -36.97 -18.16
N ALA A 201 -2.04 -36.27 -19.21
CA ALA A 201 -1.74 -36.87 -20.51
C ALA A 201 -0.64 -37.93 -20.44
N LEU A 202 0.35 -37.76 -19.55
CA LEU A 202 1.46 -38.71 -19.41
C LEU A 202 1.01 -40.12 -19.01
N LEU A 203 -0.19 -40.27 -18.41
CA LEU A 203 -0.74 -41.56 -18.03
C LEU A 203 -1.06 -42.42 -19.26
N ASP A 204 -1.39 -41.78 -20.37
CA ASP A 204 -1.75 -42.43 -21.64
C ASP A 204 -0.56 -42.62 -22.58
N PHE A 205 0.59 -41.99 -22.29
CA PHE A 205 1.79 -42.13 -23.14
C PHE A 205 2.29 -43.57 -23.15
N ALA A 206 2.66 -44.08 -24.31
CA ALA A 206 3.29 -45.38 -24.51
C ALA A 206 4.80 -45.25 -24.81
N ALA A 207 5.21 -44.13 -25.43
CA ALA A 207 6.59 -43.88 -25.85
C ALA A 207 6.96 -42.38 -25.84
N MET A 208 8.25 -42.09 -26.06
CA MET A 208 8.76 -40.72 -26.15
C MET A 208 8.06 -39.90 -27.24
N ASP A 209 7.67 -40.52 -28.35
CA ASP A 209 7.00 -39.84 -29.46
C ASP A 209 5.66 -39.22 -29.03
N ASP A 210 4.93 -39.83 -28.09
CA ASP A 210 3.67 -39.27 -27.57
C ASP A 210 3.91 -37.94 -26.84
N LEU A 211 4.98 -37.86 -26.04
CA LEU A 211 5.40 -36.62 -25.38
C LEU A 211 5.80 -35.55 -26.40
N VAL A 212 6.56 -35.93 -27.43
CA VAL A 212 6.99 -35.01 -28.49
C VAL A 212 5.78 -34.44 -29.24
N GLN A 213 4.81 -35.29 -29.59
CA GLN A 213 3.58 -34.88 -30.25
C GLN A 213 2.75 -33.94 -29.35
N TRP A 214 2.61 -34.26 -28.06
CA TRP A 214 1.89 -33.42 -27.11
C TRP A 214 2.52 -32.01 -26.99
N LEU A 215 3.85 -31.94 -26.87
CA LEU A 215 4.58 -30.66 -26.80
C LEU A 215 4.49 -29.85 -28.09
N GLN A 216 4.47 -30.52 -29.25
CA GLN A 216 4.29 -29.87 -30.55
C GLN A 216 2.88 -29.32 -30.72
N GLY A 217 1.85 -30.08 -30.35
CA GLY A 217 0.45 -29.65 -30.44
C GLY A 217 0.12 -28.40 -29.62
N ARG A 218 0.86 -28.11 -28.54
CA ARG A 218 0.73 -26.85 -27.79
C ARG A 218 1.40 -25.64 -28.46
N LYS A 219 2.40 -25.82 -29.31
CA LYS A 219 3.08 -24.71 -30.00
C LYS A 219 2.24 -24.10 -31.12
N GLU A 220 1.18 -24.79 -31.54
CA GLU A 220 0.30 -24.39 -32.63
C GLU A 220 -0.98 -23.67 -32.17
N LEU A 221 -1.12 -23.42 -30.86
CA LEU A 221 -2.23 -22.70 -30.22
C LEU A 221 -1.75 -21.36 -29.65
#